data_AF-A0A7V3WKM3-F1
#
_entry.id   AF-A0A7V3WKM3-F1
#
_cell.length_a   1.000
_cell.length_b   1.000
_cell.length_c   1.000
_cell.angle_alpha   90.00
_cell.angle_beta   90.00
_cell.angle_gamma   90.00
#
_symmetry.space_group_name_H-M   'P 1'
#
loop_
_entity.id
_entity.type
_entity.pdbx_description
1 polymer ?
#
loop_
_entity_poly.entity_id
_entity_poly.type
_entity_poly.pdbx_seq_one_letter_code
_entity_poly.pdbx_strand_id
1 'polypeptide(L)'
;MNIPNVLTVIRFMIAPVFGYFLYNKQYEISVVLFLLSGLTDVLDGYIARRFNMVTSWGKLADPAADKLMQLIALILLTIQGK
;
A
#
# COMPACT_ATOMS: atom_id res chain seq x y z
N MET A 1 -17.66 -7.32 7.18
CA MET A 1 -16.36 -6.83 6.68
C MET A 1 -16.64 -5.73 5.68
N ASN A 2 -16.18 -4.52 5.93
CA ASN A 2 -16.47 -3.38 5.06
C ASN A 2 -15.51 -3.41 3.87
N ILE A 3 -16.00 -3.04 2.67
CA ILE A 3 -15.23 -2.98 1.42
C ILE A 3 -13.87 -2.26 1.60
N PRO A 4 -13.77 -1.12 2.33
CA PRO A 4 -12.50 -0.46 2.59
C PRO A 4 -11.46 -1.35 3.31
N ASN A 5 -11.87 -2.16 4.29
CA ASN A 5 -10.94 -3.02 5.02
C ASN A 5 -10.34 -4.12 4.11
N VAL A 6 -11.08 -4.57 3.09
CA VAL A 6 -10.55 -5.55 2.13
C VAL A 6 -9.45 -4.92 1.27
N LEU A 7 -9.63 -3.66 0.86
CA LEU A 7 -8.64 -2.89 0.11
C LEU A 7 -7.38 -2.63 0.94
N THR A 8 -7.53 -2.29 2.23
CA THR A 8 -6.38 -2.16 3.15
C THR A 8 -5.61 -3.49 3.30
N VAL A 9 -6.31 -4.62 3.42
CA VAL A 9 -5.68 -5.96 3.51
C VAL A 9 -4.95 -6.33 2.22
N ILE A 10 -5.54 -6.02 1.06
CA ILE A 10 -4.88 -6.18 -0.24
C ILE A 10 -3.59 -5.35 -0.28
N ARG A 11 -3.61 -4.12 0.24
CA ARG A 11 -2.43 -3.26 0.29
C ARG A 11 -1.31 -3.84 1.15
N PHE A 12 -1.67 -4.41 2.30
CA PHE A 12 -0.73 -5.15 3.15
C PHE A 12 -0.09 -6.33 2.41
N MET A 13 -0.81 -6.99 1.51
CA MET A 13 -0.26 -8.05 0.65
C MET A 13 0.58 -7.51 -0.53
N ILE A 14 0.21 -6.36 -1.10
CA ILE A 14 0.98 -5.73 -2.18
C ILE A 14 2.35 -5.26 -1.68
N ALA A 15 2.45 -4.76 -0.44
CA ALA A 15 3.70 -4.23 0.11
C ALA A 15 4.90 -5.22 0.09
N PRO A 16 4.80 -6.48 0.55
CA PRO A 16 5.89 -7.45 0.42
C PRO A 16 6.16 -7.87 -1.03
N VAL A 17 5.13 -7.92 -1.88
CA VAL A 17 5.31 -8.22 -3.32
C VAL A 17 6.10 -7.09 -4.01
N PHE A 18 5.75 -5.84 -3.73
CA PHE A 18 6.50 -4.66 -4.16
C PHE A 18 7.95 -4.74 -3.69
N GLY A 19 8.18 -5.07 -2.41
CA GLY A 19 9.52 -5.22 -1.86
C GLY A 19 10.34 -6.30 -2.56
N TYR A 20 9.72 -7.44 -2.89
CA TYR A 20 10.38 -8.52 -3.64
C TYR A 20 10.80 -8.08 -5.05
N PHE A 21 9.92 -7.45 -5.81
CA PHE A 21 10.26 -6.95 -7.16
C PHE A 21 11.30 -5.84 -7.12
N LEU A 22 11.20 -4.95 -6.13
CA LEU A 22 12.15 -3.86 -5.95
C LEU A 22 13.54 -4.40 -5.59
N TYR A 23 13.61 -5.43 -4.74
CA TYR A 23 14.86 -6.12 -4.41
C TYR A 23 15.54 -6.75 -5.63
N ASN A 24 14.75 -7.33 -6.54
CA ASN A 24 15.25 -7.93 -7.78
C ASN A 24 15.59 -6.90 -8.88
N LYS A 25 15.63 -5.60 -8.56
CA LYS A 25 15.88 -4.50 -9.50
C LYS A 25 14.90 -4.43 -10.67
N GLN A 26 13.70 -5.01 -10.54
CA GLN A 26 12.65 -4.95 -11.55
C GLN A 26 11.83 -3.67 -11.38
N TYR A 27 12.48 -2.53 -11.63
CA TYR A 27 11.92 -1.20 -11.32
C TYR A 27 10.60 -0.91 -12.04
N GLU A 28 10.41 -1.40 -13.26
CA GLU A 28 9.15 -1.21 -14.02
C GLU A 28 7.95 -1.80 -13.26
N ILE A 29 8.08 -3.05 -12.80
CA ILE A 29 7.02 -3.74 -12.04
C ILE A 29 6.84 -3.09 -10.66
N SER A 30 7.93 -2.71 -10.00
CA SER A 30 7.88 -2.02 -8.71
C SER A 30 7.12 -0.70 -8.77
N VAL A 31 7.35 0.10 -9.82
CA VAL A 31 6.62 1.37 -10.03
C VAL A 31 5.14 1.12 -10.26
N VAL A 32 4.78 0.12 -11.07
CA VAL A 32 3.38 -0.25 -11.29
C VAL A 32 2.71 -0.69 -10.00
N LEU A 33 3.35 -1.55 -9.20
CA LEU A 33 2.82 -1.99 -7.90
C LEU A 33 2.66 -0.84 -6.90
N PHE A 34 3.63 0.08 -6.87
CA PHE A 34 3.57 1.26 -6.02
C PHE A 34 2.40 2.17 -6.40
N LEU A 35 2.22 2.44 -7.69
CA LEU A 35 1.11 3.24 -8.21
C LEU A 35 -0.24 2.57 -7.93
N LEU A 36 -0.37 1.26 -8.19
CA LEU A 36 -1.61 0.52 -7.91
C LEU A 36 -1.96 0.56 -6.42
N SER A 37 -0.97 0.39 -5.55
CA SER A 37 -1.14 0.47 -4.10
C SER A 37 -1.65 1.86 -3.66
N GLY A 38 -1.05 2.94 -4.18
CA GLY A 38 -1.49 4.31 -3.90
C GLY A 38 -2.89 4.63 -4.44
N LEU A 39 -3.23 4.17 -5.65
CA LEU A 39 -4.57 4.33 -6.22
C LEU A 39 -5.63 3.61 -5.39
N THR A 40 -5.28 2.45 -4.83
CA THR A 40 -6.16 1.66 -3.97
C THR A 40 -6.53 2.43 -2.70
N ASP A 41 -5.59 3.18 -2.10
CA ASP A 41 -5.81 4.06 -0.93
C ASP A 41 -6.73 5.25 -1.20
N VAL A 42 -6.58 5.85 -2.37
CA VAL A 42 -7.47 6.95 -2.75
C VAL A 42 -8.88 6.43 -2.95
N LEU A 43 -9.01 5.25 -3.57
CA LEU A 43 -10.30 4.61 -3.84
C LEU A 43 -11.00 4.15 -2.56
N ASP A 44 -10.32 3.47 -1.64
CA ASP A 44 -10.93 3.02 -0.39
C ASP A 44 -11.34 4.19 0.52
N GLY A 45 -10.50 5.23 0.63
CA GLY A 45 -10.82 6.46 1.35
C GLY A 45 -11.96 7.25 0.70
N TYR A 46 -12.10 7.20 -0.63
CA TYR A 46 -13.22 7.80 -1.34
C TYR A 46 -14.53 7.03 -1.09
N ILE A 47 -14.50 5.70 -1.22
CA ILE A 47 -15.66 4.84 -0.97
C ILE A 47 -16.10 4.93 0.49
N ALA A 48 -15.16 4.87 1.45
CA ALA A 48 -15.47 4.96 2.88
C ALA A 48 -16.19 6.27 3.23
N ARG A 49 -15.74 7.41 2.67
CA ARG A 49 -16.37 8.71 2.85
C ARG A 49 -17.73 8.81 2.17
N ARG A 50 -17.84 8.32 0.94
CA ARG A 50 -19.08 8.42 0.15
C ARG A 50 -20.23 7.57 0.71
N PHE A 51 -19.91 6.42 1.28
CA PHE A 51 -20.89 5.49 1.84
C PHE A 51 -21.04 5.58 3.36
N ASN A 52 -20.40 6.55 4.04
CA ASN A 52 -20.34 6.65 5.50
C ASN A 52 -19.86 5.36 6.19
N MET A 53 -19.02 4.57 5.50
CA MET A 53 -18.49 3.29 5.98
C MET A 53 -17.13 3.44 6.67
N VAL A 54 -16.90 4.60 7.28
CA VAL A 54 -15.65 4.91 7.97
C VAL A 54 -15.59 4.11 9.27
N THR A 55 -14.56 3.29 9.43
CA THR A 55 -14.36 2.50 10.66
C THR A 55 -13.12 2.96 11.41
N SER A 56 -13.11 2.82 12.74
CA SER A 56 -11.93 3.09 13.56
C SER A 56 -10.74 2.20 13.19
N TRP A 57 -11.01 0.97 12.73
CA TRP A 57 -9.99 0.04 12.24
C TRP A 57 -9.35 0.50 10.94
N GLY A 58 -10.14 0.88 9.93
CA GLY A 58 -9.62 1.41 8.66
C GLY A 58 -8.76 2.66 8.88
N LYS A 59 -9.24 3.60 9.70
CA LYS A 59 -8.46 4.80 10.08
C LYS A 59 -7.08 4.51 10.66
N LEU A 60 -6.90 3.38 11.35
CA LEU A 60 -5.62 2.96 11.91
C LEU A 60 -4.80 2.13 10.91
N ALA A 61 -5.46 1.26 10.15
CA ALA A 61 -4.84 0.34 9.23
C ALA A 61 -4.33 1.02 7.95
N ASP A 62 -5.03 2.04 7.43
CA ASP A 62 -4.63 2.74 6.20
C ASP A 62 -3.28 3.47 6.37
N PRO A 63 -3.03 4.26 7.43
CA PRO A 63 -1.72 4.86 7.68
C PRO A 63 -0.64 3.82 8.00
N ALA A 64 -0.99 2.68 8.60
CA ALA A 64 -0.04 1.62 8.89
C ALA A 64 0.44 0.93 7.61
N ALA A 65 -0.48 0.62 6.69
CA ALA A 65 -0.15 0.03 5.39
C ALA A 65 0.72 0.98 4.55
N ASP A 66 0.38 2.28 4.54
CA ASP A 66 1.16 3.30 3.83
C ASP A 66 2.58 3.43 4.39
N LYS A 67 2.74 3.54 5.71
CA LYS A 67 4.07 3.57 6.34
C LYS A 67 4.89 2.31 6.06
N LEU A 68 4.25 1.14 6.01
CA LEU A 68 4.95 -0.11 5.71
C LEU A 68 5.51 -0.08 4.29
N MET A 69 4.73 0.37 3.31
CA MET A 69 5.19 0.48 1.92
C MET A 69 6.31 1.53 1.77
N GLN A 70 6.19 2.68 2.42
CA GLN A 70 7.25 3.71 2.43
C GLN A 70 8.54 3.21 3.08
N LEU A 71 8.46 2.47 4.19
CA LEU A 71 9.63 1.87 4.85
C LEU A 71 10.32 0.83 3.97
N ILE A 72 9.56 -0.05 3.31
CA ILE A 72 10.12 -1.03 2.36
C ILE A 72 10.86 -0.32 1.24
N ALA A 73 10.25 0.71 0.64
CA ALA A 73 10.87 1.49 -0.42
C ALA A 73 12.16 2.15 0.06
N LEU A 74 12.12 2.83 1.21
CA LEU A 74 13.28 3.52 1.79
C LEU A 74 14.43 2.54 2.08
N ILE A 75 14.17 1.43 2.75
CA ILE A 75 15.19 0.45 3.14
C ILE A 75 15.82 -0.17 1.89
N LEU A 76 15.01 -0.66 0.95
CA LEU A 76 15.51 -1.36 -0.23
C LEU A 76 16.28 -0.42 -1.17
N LEU A 77 15.79 0.80 -1.39
CA LEU A 77 16.50 1.80 -2.20
C LEU A 77 17.80 2.24 -1.54
N THR A 78 17.84 2.37 -0.20
CA THR A 78 19.07 2.72 0.52
C THR A 78 20.11 1.60 0.46
N ILE A 79 19.69 0.34 0.55
CA ILE A 79 20.59 -0.81 0.46
C ILE A 79 21.12 -1.00 -0.97
N GLN A 80 20.28 -0.81 -1.99
CA GLN A 80 20.66 -0.99 -3.40
C GLN A 80 21.34 0.22 -4.04
N GLY A 81 21.15 1.42 -3.49
CA GLY A 81 21.76 2.65 -3.98
C GLY A 81 23.23 2.83 -3.59
N LYS A 82 23.84 1.81 -2.98
CA LYS A 82 25.29 1.67 -2.82
C LYS A 82 25.85 0.71 -3.87
#